data_AF-A0A951VYR6-F1
#
_entry.id   AF-A0A951VYR6-F1
#
_cell.length_a   1.000
_cell.length_b   1.000
_cell.length_c   1.000
_cell.angle_alpha   90.00
_cell.angle_beta   90.00
_cell.angle_gamma   90.00
#
_symmetry.space_group_name_H-M   'P 1'
#
loop_
_entity.id
_entity.type
_entity.pdbx_description
1 polymer ?
#
loop_
_entity_poly.entity_id
_entity_poly.type
_entity_poly.pdbx_seq_one_letter_code
_entity_poly.pdbx_strand_id
1 'polypeptide(L)'
;MSKIVLTEPYTTLPRGGYLLETSVGYIQIGSPPETIKDTMMLPRSTPFIFVLPNQFFNVTKGISVAELEFPIYYNHFLRQKKTYVVCTEEQRDQFRIVL
;
A
#
# COMPACT_ATOMS: atom_id res chain seq x y z
N MET A 1 -15.77 4.45 10.68
CA MET A 1 -15.03 4.42 9.40
C MET A 1 -16.01 4.69 8.28
N SER A 2 -15.73 5.66 7.41
CA SER A 2 -16.52 5.91 6.21
C SER A 2 -16.51 4.67 5.31
N LYS A 3 -17.65 4.29 4.73
CA LYS A 3 -17.70 3.21 3.74
C LYS A 3 -16.90 3.65 2.51
N ILE A 4 -15.83 2.93 2.18
CA ILE A 4 -15.10 3.14 0.93
C ILE A 4 -15.96 2.62 -0.21
N VAL A 5 -16.21 3.47 -1.20
CA VAL A 5 -16.90 3.11 -2.44
C VAL A 5 -15.82 2.91 -3.50
N LEU A 6 -15.77 1.71 -4.08
CA LEU A 6 -14.82 1.41 -5.14
C LEU A 6 -15.25 2.11 -6.43
N THR A 7 -14.31 2.79 -7.07
CA THR A 7 -14.50 3.55 -8.31
C THR A 7 -13.50 3.14 -9.38
N GLU A 8 -13.90 3.31 -10.65
CA GLU A 8 -13.06 3.09 -11.83
C GLU A 8 -12.45 4.41 -12.34
N PRO A 9 -11.21 4.41 -12.89
CA PRO A 9 -10.30 3.27 -12.99
C PRO A 9 -9.51 3.00 -11.69
N TYR A 10 -9.67 3.86 -10.68
CA TYR A 10 -9.04 3.72 -9.37
C TYR A 10 -9.90 4.35 -8.27
N THR A 11 -9.66 3.95 -7.03
CA THR A 11 -10.29 4.53 -5.82
C THR A 11 -9.26 5.31 -5.02
N THR A 12 -9.54 6.57 -4.69
CA THR A 12 -8.69 7.35 -3.79
C THR A 12 -8.92 6.92 -2.34
N LEU A 13 -7.84 6.53 -1.65
CA LEU A 13 -7.94 6.11 -0.25
C LEU A 13 -8.02 7.33 0.68
N PRO A 14 -8.85 7.29 1.75
CA PRO A 14 -8.98 8.39 2.70
C PRO A 14 -7.66 8.84 3.34
N ARG A 15 -6.74 7.91 3.60
CA ARG A 15 -5.42 8.21 4.19
C ARG A 15 -4.35 8.53 3.14
N GLY A 16 -4.72 8.52 1.86
CA GLY A 16 -3.87 8.83 0.73
C GLY A 16 -3.41 7.60 -0.05
N GLY A 17 -2.93 7.86 -1.27
CA GLY A 17 -2.66 6.81 -2.25
C GLY A 17 -3.93 6.42 -3.02
N TYR A 18 -3.75 5.45 -3.91
CA TYR A 18 -4.80 4.96 -4.80
C TYR A 18 -4.91 3.45 -4.72
N LEU A 19 -6.12 2.94 -4.86
CA LEU A 19 -6.41 1.51 -4.91
C LEU A 19 -6.93 1.16 -6.31
N LEU A 20 -6.29 0.19 -6.94
CA LEU A 20 -6.73 -0.41 -8.20
C LEU A 20 -7.33 -1.78 -7.90
N GLU A 21 -8.51 -2.04 -8.47
CA GLU A 21 -9.07 -3.39 -8.49
C GLU A 21 -8.68 -4.10 -9.78
N THR A 22 -8.06 -5.27 -9.65
CA THR A 22 -7.60 -6.08 -10.78
C THR A 22 -8.00 -7.53 -10.59
N SER A 23 -7.89 -8.35 -11.63
CA SER A 23 -8.17 -9.79 -11.52
C SER A 23 -7.30 -10.48 -10.46
N VAL A 24 -6.05 -10.04 -10.26
CA VAL A 24 -5.13 -10.62 -9.25
C VAL A 24 -5.45 -10.19 -7.81
N GLY A 25 -6.13 -9.06 -7.62
CA GLY A 25 -6.42 -8.48 -6.32
C GLY A 25 -6.34 -6.97 -6.33
N TYR A 26 -6.26 -6.38 -5.14
CA TYR A 26 -5.99 -4.96 -5.03
C TYR A 26 -4.50 -4.65 -5.20
N ILE A 27 -4.21 -3.58 -5.95
CA ILE A 27 -2.89 -2.97 -6.06
C ILE A 27 -2.99 -1.58 -5.42
N GLN A 28 -2.07 -1.25 -4.51
CA GLN A 28 -2.02 0.08 -3.89
C GLN A 28 -0.90 0.91 -4.49
N ILE A 29 -1.22 2.13 -4.94
CA ILE A 29 -0.25 3.12 -5.38
C ILE A 29 0.05 4.06 -4.21
N GLY A 30 1.30 4.05 -3.75
CA GLY A 30 1.71 4.68 -2.51
C GLY A 30 1.22 3.94 -1.27
N SER A 31 1.98 4.03 -0.19
CA SER A 31 1.62 3.51 1.12
C SER A 31 1.85 4.56 2.22
N PRO A 32 1.03 5.63 2.28
CA PRO A 32 1.01 6.52 3.44
C PRO A 32 0.68 5.77 4.75
N PRO A 33 0.95 6.39 5.91
CA PRO A 33 0.72 5.79 7.20
C PRO A 33 -0.74 5.35 7.36
N GLU A 34 -0.92 4.20 8.01
CA GLU A 34 -2.23 3.62 8.35
C GLU A 34 -3.17 3.25 7.18
N THR A 35 -2.74 3.33 5.92
CA THR A 35 -3.59 3.01 4.75
C THR A 35 -4.12 1.57 4.74
N ILE A 36 -3.46 0.64 5.41
CA ILE A 36 -4.00 -0.72 5.65
C ILE A 36 -5.38 -0.71 6.30
N LYS A 37 -5.68 0.26 7.18
CA LYS A 37 -6.98 0.37 7.85
C LYS A 37 -8.11 0.70 6.87
N ASP A 38 -7.78 1.31 5.73
CA ASP A 38 -8.73 1.58 4.66
C ASP A 38 -9.09 0.28 3.92
N THR A 39 -8.13 -0.64 3.76
CA THR A 39 -8.28 -1.78 2.85
C THR A 39 -8.54 -3.12 3.54
N MET A 40 -8.17 -3.28 4.81
CA MET A 40 -8.25 -4.58 5.50
C MET A 40 -9.67 -5.15 5.60
N MET A 41 -10.69 -4.28 5.61
CA MET A 41 -12.10 -4.63 5.69
C MET A 41 -12.79 -4.74 4.32
N LEU A 42 -12.08 -4.49 3.23
CA LEU A 42 -12.63 -4.65 1.88
C LEU A 42 -12.78 -6.13 1.52
N PRO A 43 -13.68 -6.49 0.57
CA PRO A 43 -13.96 -7.89 0.22
C PRO A 43 -12.72 -8.73 -0.13
N ARG A 44 -11.71 -8.13 -0.77
CA ARG A 44 -10.47 -8.81 -1.16
C ARG A 44 -9.31 -8.59 -0.16
N SER A 45 -9.61 -7.95 0.97
CA SER A 45 -8.72 -7.58 2.07
C SER A 45 -7.53 -6.72 1.63
N THR A 46 -6.51 -6.56 2.47
CA THR A 46 -5.35 -5.69 2.22
C THR A 46 -4.66 -6.01 0.88
N PRO A 47 -4.17 -5.01 0.13
CA PRO A 47 -3.32 -5.21 -1.04
C PRO A 47 -2.10 -6.06 -0.71
N PHE A 48 -1.66 -6.87 -1.67
CA PHE A 48 -0.39 -7.59 -1.58
C PHE A 48 0.59 -7.18 -2.69
N ILE A 49 0.20 -6.20 -3.52
CA ILE A 49 1.06 -5.53 -4.49
C ILE A 49 1.00 -4.04 -4.18
N PHE A 50 2.16 -3.45 -3.93
CA PHE A 50 2.33 -2.02 -3.67
C PHE A 50 3.23 -1.43 -4.75
N VAL A 51 2.80 -0.34 -5.37
CA VAL A 51 3.61 0.45 -6.31
C VAL A 51 4.00 1.72 -5.60
N LEU A 52 5.31 1.89 -5.35
CA LEU A 52 5.78 3.04 -4.60
C LEU A 52 6.11 4.22 -5.51
N PRO A 53 5.86 5.46 -5.06
CA PRO A 53 6.26 6.65 -5.79
C PRO A 53 7.79 6.80 -5.83
N ASN A 54 8.30 7.58 -6.77
CA ASN A 54 9.74 7.87 -6.90
C ASN A 54 10.35 8.50 -5.63
N GLN A 55 9.56 9.27 -4.88
CA GLN A 55 9.98 9.87 -3.61
C GLN A 55 9.20 9.25 -2.46
N PHE A 56 9.92 8.70 -1.49
CA PHE A 56 9.33 8.06 -0.32
C PHE A 56 8.87 9.03 0.76
N PHE A 57 9.33 10.28 0.74
CA PHE A 57 8.95 11.27 1.73
C PHE A 57 8.18 12.43 1.09
N ASN A 58 6.97 12.67 1.56
CA ASN A 58 6.21 13.85 1.18
C ASN A 58 6.57 14.99 2.13
N VAL A 59 7.40 15.93 1.65
CA VAL A 59 7.90 17.06 2.46
C VAL A 59 6.77 17.96 2.96
N THR A 60 5.77 18.24 2.12
CA THR A 60 4.65 19.11 2.48
C THR A 60 3.82 18.54 3.64
N LYS A 61 3.63 17.22 3.65
CA LYS A 61 2.88 16.52 4.70
C LYS A 61 3.76 16.06 5.87
N GLY A 62 5.08 16.07 5.71
CA GLY A 62 6.04 15.58 6.70
C GLY A 62 5.92 14.08 6.99
N ILE A 63 5.52 13.27 6.00
CA ILE A 63 5.28 11.83 6.18
C ILE A 63 5.97 11.00 5.11
N SER A 64 6.34 9.78 5.48
CA SER A 64 6.65 8.72 4.53
C SER A 64 5.38 8.31 3.78
N VAL A 65 5.52 8.07 2.47
CA VAL A 65 4.49 7.51 1.59
C VAL A 65 4.85 6.08 1.15
N ALA A 66 5.76 5.45 1.88
CA ALA A 66 6.30 4.12 1.60
C ALA A 66 6.28 3.22 2.87
N GLU A 67 5.29 3.41 3.73
CA GLU A 67 5.06 2.65 4.96
C GLU A 67 4.52 1.25 4.66
N LEU A 68 5.39 0.23 4.70
CA LEU A 68 5.04 -1.13 4.29
C LEU A 68 5.06 -2.17 5.42
N GLU A 69 5.58 -1.85 6.60
CA GLU A 69 5.74 -2.81 7.71
C GLU A 69 4.43 -3.52 8.07
N PHE A 70 3.38 -2.77 8.40
CA PHE A 70 2.08 -3.34 8.76
C PHE A 70 1.41 -4.17 7.65
N PRO A 71 1.32 -3.70 6.38
CA PRO A 71 0.77 -4.55 5.32
C PRO A 71 1.63 -5.79 5.04
N ILE A 72 2.97 -5.72 5.19
CA ILE A 72 3.83 -6.89 5.09
C ILE A 72 3.50 -7.90 6.19
N TYR A 73 3.45 -7.48 7.45
CA TYR A 73 3.12 -8.38 8.57
C TYR A 73 1.72 -8.96 8.45
N TYR A 74 0.72 -8.14 8.13
CA TYR A 74 -0.65 -8.60 7.96
C TYR A 74 -0.76 -9.65 6.84
N ASN A 75 -0.12 -9.41 5.69
CA ASN A 75 -0.12 -10.36 4.60
C ASN A 75 0.63 -11.66 4.95
N HIS A 76 1.79 -11.54 5.59
CA HIS A 76 2.62 -12.69 5.94
C HIS A 76 1.97 -13.55 7.03
N PHE A 77 1.68 -12.97 8.20
CA PHE A 77 1.24 -13.74 9.37
C PHE A 77 -0.24 -14.11 9.31
N LEU A 78 -1.12 -13.20 8.87
CA LEU A 78 -2.57 -13.43 8.92
C LEU A 78 -3.15 -13.98 7.62
N ARG A 79 -2.53 -13.66 6.47
CA ARG A 79 -3.03 -14.12 5.15
C ARG A 79 -2.16 -15.17 4.48
N GLN A 80 -0.97 -15.47 5.00
CA GLN A 80 -0.02 -16.40 4.38
C GLN A 80 0.28 -16.04 2.91
N LYS A 81 0.37 -14.74 2.60
CA LYS A 81 0.67 -14.20 1.27
C LYS A 81 1.98 -13.42 1.28
N LYS A 82 2.72 -13.52 0.18
CA LYS A 82 3.88 -12.65 -0.08
C LYS A 82 3.41 -11.27 -0.51
N THR A 83 4.02 -10.24 0.04
CA THR A 83 3.86 -8.86 -0.40
C THR A 83 4.89 -8.55 -1.49
N TYR A 84 4.44 -8.00 -2.61
CA TYR A 84 5.26 -7.55 -3.72
C TYR A 84 5.32 -6.02 -3.71
N VAL A 85 6.53 -5.50 -3.89
CA VAL A 85 6.80 -4.06 -3.92
C VAL A 85 7.41 -3.73 -5.27
N VAL A 86 6.70 -2.91 -6.05
CA VAL A 86 7.18 -2.35 -7.31
C VAL A 86 7.85 -1.02 -6.99
N CYS A 87 9.16 -0.98 -7.19
CA CYS A 87 10.04 0.13 -6.85
C CYS A 87 11.28 0.10 -7.76
N THR A 88 12.09 1.16 -7.73
CA THR A 88 13.38 1.20 -8.43
C THR A 88 14.43 0.34 -7.69
N GLU A 89 15.56 0.07 -8.35
CA GLU A 89 16.66 -0.67 -7.70
C GLU A 89 17.26 0.08 -6.51
N GLU A 90 17.44 1.40 -6.63
CA GLU A 90 17.91 2.27 -5.54
C GLU A 90 16.98 2.18 -4.32
N GLN A 91 15.68 2.27 -4.56
CA GLN A 91 14.65 2.16 -3.54
C GLN A 91 14.64 0.79 -2.85
N ARG A 92 14.82 -0.28 -3.63
CA ARG A 92 14.95 -1.65 -3.09
C ARG A 92 16.16 -1.75 -2.15
N ASP A 93 17.27 -1.11 -2.50
CA ASP A 93 18.48 -1.15 -1.67
C ASP A 93 18.31 -0.33 -0.37
N GLN A 94 17.57 0.78 -0.41
CA GLN A 94 17.15 1.50 0.80
C GLN A 94 16.31 0.62 1.74
N PHE A 95 15.35 -0.14 1.19
CA PHE A 95 14.51 -1.03 2.00
C PHE A 95 15.29 -2.16 2.67
N ARG A 96 16.27 -2.75 1.99
CA ARG A 96 17.10 -3.85 2.55
C ARG A 96 17.86 -3.47 3.82
N ILE A 97 18.04 -2.17 4.08
CA ILE A 97 18.69 -1.69 5.31
C ILE A 97 17.71 -1.73 6.49
N VAL A 98 16.41 -1.57 6.23
CA VAL A 98 15.38 -1.31 7.26
C VAL A 98 14.43 -2.49 7.45
N LEU A 99 14.08 -3.22 6.38
CA LEU A 99 13.17 -4.37 6.34
C LEU A 99 13.94 -5.68 6.20
#